data_AF-A0A9E6ZP23-F1
#
_entry.id   AF-A0A9E6ZP23-F1
#
_cell.length_a   1.000
_cell.length_b   1.000
_cell.length_c   1.000
_cell.angle_alpha   90.00
_cell.angle_beta   90.00
_cell.angle_gamma   90.00
#
_symmetry.space_group_name_H-M   'P 1'
#
loop_
_entity.id
_entity.type
_entity.pdbx_description
1 polymer ?
#
loop_
_entity_poly.entity_id
_entity_poly.type
_entity_poly.pdbx_seq_one_letter_code
_entity_poly.pdbx_strand_id
1 'polypeptide(L)'
;MNKLLYTGSILTIILLMSFSYYPIDGYETTNIARLLKLQRMVEDSVEIRRIPYGAFKKLDEIKLNLLSLKNDSVGKILVEDEEFEKKINRLLPGSGYSATVLDISNPDSLKYASYREKVGYQPGSVGKIAVINALFTQLQKLYPNSWEARTGLLCNKHVSARYWGTGDHHTIPVYDIENDHLRRRRVASSDVFSLYEWADHMLSVSNNGAASVVWREAVLMAAFGHKYPDLTEEEAEEYFKETPRDSLTDLAISLVNEPLRKLGITEDEWRLGSFFTSASNRYIGNKGGSIGTPLGLMKYLVQLEQGNVVDEKSSLEIKRLLYMTDRRIRYAASRKLDSAAVYFKSGSLYKCDRVKDPDCAQYAGNVYNYMNSVIIVEHPNNKKYIVCLMTNVLNKNSAGAHMYLASRIDDVINTKE
;
A
#
# COMPACT_ATOMS: atom_id res chain seq x y z
N MET A 1 66.01 -6.02 38.59
CA MET A 1 65.05 -7.13 38.69
C MET A 1 63.67 -6.53 38.89
N ASN A 2 62.80 -6.62 37.88
CA ASN A 2 61.34 -6.35 37.88
C ASN A 2 60.87 -4.90 38.13
N LYS A 3 59.89 -4.31 37.44
CA LYS A 3 58.99 -4.74 36.35
C LYS A 3 58.38 -3.48 35.72
N LEU A 4 57.99 -3.61 34.46
CA LEU A 4 57.51 -2.61 33.52
C LEU A 4 56.30 -1.76 33.95
N LEU A 5 56.29 -0.51 33.46
CA LEU A 5 55.13 0.28 33.07
C LEU A 5 54.11 -0.54 32.27
N TYR A 6 52.83 -0.45 32.60
CA TYR A 6 51.72 -0.36 31.62
C TYR A 6 50.48 0.17 32.35
N THR A 7 50.28 1.48 32.33
CA THR A 7 48.96 2.09 32.55
C THR A 7 48.13 1.80 31.30
N GLY A 8 47.45 0.65 31.30
CA GLY A 8 46.48 0.28 30.28
C GLY A 8 45.31 1.25 30.33
N SER A 9 45.28 2.20 29.41
CA SER A 9 44.07 2.94 29.08
C SER A 9 43.10 1.96 28.43
N ILE A 10 42.13 1.48 29.19
CA ILE A 10 41.00 0.72 28.66
C ILE A 10 40.16 1.74 27.87
N LEU A 11 40.43 1.82 26.57
CA LEU A 11 39.55 2.47 25.62
C LEU A 11 38.32 1.57 25.49
N THR A 12 37.32 1.80 26.33
CA THR A 12 35.99 1.21 26.17
C THR A 12 35.42 1.76 24.87
N ILE A 13 35.63 1.04 23.77
CA ILE A 13 34.86 1.22 22.54
C ILE A 13 33.43 0.83 22.93
N ILE A 14 32.62 1.84 23.28
CA ILE A 14 31.17 1.71 23.27
C ILE A 14 30.81 1.56 21.80
N LEU A 15 30.77 0.30 21.34
CA LEU A 15 30.13 -0.04 20.10
C LEU A 15 28.64 0.23 20.31
N LEU A 16 28.18 1.39 19.88
CA LEU A 16 26.76 1.68 19.72
C LEU A 16 26.23 0.71 18.66
N MET A 17 25.83 -0.49 19.10
CA MET A 17 25.06 -1.42 18.28
C MET A 17 23.64 -0.86 18.19
N SER A 18 23.43 0.00 17.21
CA SER A 18 22.11 0.45 16.79
C SER A 18 21.43 -0.70 16.03
N PHE A 19 20.78 -1.61 16.75
CA PHE A 19 19.81 -2.53 16.16
C PHE A 19 18.41 -1.97 16.40
N SER A 20 17.85 -1.35 15.37
CA SER A 20 16.42 -1.01 15.30
C SER A 20 15.81 -1.66 14.07
N TYR A 21 14.56 -2.06 14.25
CA TYR A 21 13.85 -3.20 13.66
C TYR A 21 12.65 -2.75 12.84
N TYR A 22 12.22 -3.56 11.86
CA TYR A 22 11.00 -3.40 11.00
C TYR A 22 9.78 -3.22 11.91
N PRO A 23 8.52 -2.97 11.48
CA PRO A 23 7.40 -3.07 12.40
C PRO A 23 7.04 -4.56 12.51
N ILE A 24 8.11 -5.34 12.61
CA ILE A 24 8.23 -6.69 13.06
C ILE A 24 7.61 -6.77 14.45
N ASP A 25 7.72 -5.69 15.24
CA ASP A 25 7.03 -5.50 16.51
C ASP A 25 5.51 -5.25 16.37
N GLY A 26 4.96 -5.33 15.14
CA GLY A 26 3.54 -5.11 14.91
C GLY A 26 2.63 -6.26 15.29
N TYR A 27 3.17 -7.44 15.61
CA TYR A 27 2.34 -8.60 15.98
C TYR A 27 1.46 -8.31 17.20
N GLU A 28 2.01 -7.73 18.27
CA GLU A 28 1.28 -7.49 19.52
C GLU A 28 0.05 -6.59 19.36
N THR A 29 0.07 -5.68 18.38
CA THR A 29 -0.99 -4.70 18.16
C THR A 29 -1.99 -5.11 17.07
N THR A 30 -1.59 -6.00 16.16
CA THR A 30 -2.38 -6.36 14.96
C THR A 30 -2.80 -7.82 14.90
N ASN A 31 -2.18 -8.69 15.70
CA ASN A 31 -2.28 -10.15 15.63
C ASN A 31 -1.96 -10.75 14.24
N ILE A 32 -1.27 -10.01 13.36
CA ILE A 32 -0.86 -10.53 12.04
C ILE A 32 0.24 -11.57 12.23
N ALA A 33 -0.11 -12.86 12.16
CA ALA A 33 0.76 -13.96 12.55
C ALA A 33 2.14 -13.93 11.86
N ARG A 34 2.21 -13.61 10.56
CA ARG A 34 3.49 -13.60 9.83
C ARG A 34 4.50 -12.57 10.38
N LEU A 35 4.04 -11.51 11.06
CA LEU A 35 4.93 -10.53 11.68
C LEU A 35 5.66 -11.15 12.87
N LEU A 36 5.01 -12.03 13.63
CA LEU A 36 5.65 -12.78 14.72
C LEU A 36 6.81 -13.65 14.21
N LYS A 37 6.70 -14.25 13.02
CA LYS A 37 7.84 -14.99 12.44
C LYS A 37 9.02 -14.07 12.18
N LEU A 38 8.77 -12.90 11.61
CA LEU A 38 9.81 -11.92 11.36
C LEU A 38 10.41 -11.40 12.67
N GLN A 39 9.59 -11.25 13.72
CA GLN A 39 10.01 -10.91 15.09
C GLN A 39 10.95 -11.94 15.68
N ARG A 40 10.53 -13.20 15.71
CA ARG A 40 11.37 -14.31 16.20
C ARG A 40 12.70 -14.36 15.45
N MET A 41 12.68 -14.29 14.11
CA MET A 41 13.91 -14.30 13.32
C MET A 41 14.88 -13.17 13.69
N VAL A 42 14.35 -11.99 14.01
CA VAL A 42 15.15 -10.84 14.44
C VAL A 42 15.67 -11.02 15.86
N GLU A 43 14.82 -11.44 16.80
CA GLU A 43 15.19 -11.72 18.19
C GLU A 43 16.27 -12.81 18.30
N ASP A 44 16.14 -13.85 17.46
CA ASP A 44 17.08 -14.98 17.38
C ASP A 44 18.37 -14.64 16.60
N SER A 45 18.54 -13.39 16.17
CA SER A 45 19.69 -12.93 15.36
C SER A 45 19.91 -13.76 14.07
N VAL A 46 18.83 -14.31 13.50
CA VAL A 46 18.86 -15.03 12.23
C VAL A 46 19.15 -14.02 11.12
N GLU A 47 20.20 -14.27 10.33
CA GLU A 47 20.59 -13.36 9.25
C GLU A 47 19.50 -13.27 8.16
N ILE A 48 18.80 -12.12 8.07
CA ILE A 48 17.74 -11.90 7.08
C ILE A 48 18.28 -11.13 5.86
N ARG A 49 19.02 -11.83 4.99
CA ARG A 49 19.64 -11.23 3.78
C ARG A 49 18.66 -10.63 2.76
N ARG A 50 17.35 -10.88 2.90
CA ARG A 50 16.32 -10.49 1.91
C ARG A 50 15.53 -9.24 2.30
N ILE A 51 15.69 -8.72 3.52
CA ILE A 51 14.99 -7.52 3.98
C ILE A 51 15.96 -6.33 3.91
N PRO A 52 15.67 -5.28 3.13
CA PRO A 52 16.51 -4.09 3.07
C PRO A 52 16.56 -3.33 4.39
N TYR A 53 17.66 -2.62 4.67
CA TYR A 53 17.89 -1.91 5.93
C TYR A 53 16.76 -0.95 6.31
N GLY A 54 16.30 -0.13 5.37
CA GLY A 54 15.23 0.83 5.64
C GLY A 54 13.84 0.19 5.78
N ALA A 55 13.72 -1.11 5.57
CA ALA A 55 12.54 -1.84 5.96
C ALA A 55 12.52 -2.09 7.48
N PHE A 56 13.62 -1.84 8.20
CA PHE A 56 13.70 -2.06 9.63
C PHE A 56 13.24 -0.86 10.52
N LYS A 57 12.10 -0.20 10.26
CA LYS A 57 11.50 0.78 11.20
C LYS A 57 10.42 0.18 12.09
N LYS A 58 10.42 0.47 13.38
CA LYS A 58 9.40 0.05 14.34
C LYS A 58 8.08 0.78 14.12
N LEU A 59 7.00 0.27 14.70
CA LEU A 59 5.67 0.88 14.56
C LEU A 59 5.61 2.34 15.05
N ASP A 60 6.35 2.69 16.10
CA ASP A 60 6.40 4.03 16.70
C ASP A 60 7.31 5.02 15.95
N GLU A 61 8.22 4.50 15.12
CA GLU A 61 9.07 5.27 14.20
C GLU A 61 8.34 5.72 12.93
N ILE A 62 7.20 5.09 12.63
CA ILE A 62 6.32 5.48 11.52
C ILE A 62 5.43 6.63 11.98
N LYS A 63 5.50 7.75 11.26
CA LYS A 63 4.78 8.99 11.59
C LYS A 63 4.20 9.62 10.32
N LEU A 64 3.22 10.50 10.49
CA LEU A 64 2.67 11.34 9.42
C LEU A 64 3.52 12.62 9.31
N ASN A 65 4.01 12.97 8.13
CA ASN A 65 5.00 14.05 7.96
C ASN A 65 4.40 15.42 7.63
N LEU A 66 3.10 15.50 7.31
CA LEU A 66 2.44 16.75 6.92
C LEU A 66 1.35 17.19 7.91
N LEU A 67 1.42 16.74 9.17
CA LEU A 67 0.47 17.14 10.22
C LEU A 67 0.45 18.66 10.48
N SER A 68 1.59 19.35 10.32
CA SER A 68 1.65 20.81 10.43
C SER A 68 0.83 21.52 9.35
N LEU A 69 0.59 20.85 8.22
CA LEU A 69 -0.18 21.34 7.08
C LEU A 69 -1.60 20.73 7.05
N LYS A 70 -2.09 20.13 8.15
CA LYS A 70 -3.37 19.39 8.17
C LYS A 70 -4.57 20.17 7.61
N ASN A 71 -4.60 21.49 7.85
CA ASN A 71 -5.69 22.37 7.41
C ASN A 71 -5.44 23.01 6.04
N ASP A 72 -4.26 22.82 5.44
CA ASP A 72 -3.95 23.34 4.12
C ASP A 72 -4.63 22.48 3.05
N SER A 73 -5.24 23.14 2.07
CA SER A 73 -5.84 22.43 0.94
C SER A 73 -4.76 21.79 0.07
N VAL A 74 -5.07 20.65 -0.54
CA VAL A 74 -4.17 20.01 -1.52
C VAL A 74 -3.79 20.94 -2.67
N GLY A 75 -4.67 21.87 -3.07
CA GLY A 75 -4.35 22.87 -4.10
C GLY A 75 -3.30 23.90 -3.69
N LYS A 76 -3.12 24.15 -2.39
CA LYS A 76 -2.04 25.00 -1.85
C LYS A 76 -0.71 24.23 -1.76
N ILE A 77 -0.77 22.91 -1.58
CA ILE A 77 0.41 22.03 -1.47
C ILE A 77 0.94 21.64 -2.86
N LEU A 78 0.06 21.32 -3.80
CA LEU A 78 0.41 20.82 -5.14
C LEU A 78 0.61 21.98 -6.12
N VAL A 79 1.53 22.88 -5.77
CA VAL A 79 1.94 24.02 -6.61
C VAL A 79 3.31 23.74 -7.19
N GLU A 80 3.42 23.73 -8.51
CA GLU A 80 4.66 23.39 -9.23
C GLU A 80 5.81 24.34 -8.85
N ASP A 81 6.96 23.74 -8.52
CA ASP A 81 8.23 24.45 -8.35
C ASP A 81 9.00 24.36 -9.67
N GLU A 82 9.19 25.48 -10.36
CA GLU A 82 9.68 25.53 -11.74
C GLU A 82 11.03 24.80 -11.93
N GLU A 83 11.98 25.00 -11.00
CA GLU A 83 13.29 24.37 -11.08
C GLU A 83 13.24 22.86 -10.83
N PHE A 84 12.49 22.46 -9.80
CA PHE A 84 12.31 21.05 -9.45
C PHE A 84 11.56 20.31 -10.54
N GLU A 85 10.48 20.88 -11.05
CA GLU A 85 9.69 20.32 -12.14
C GLU A 85 10.54 20.12 -13.39
N LYS A 86 11.34 21.12 -13.78
CA LYS A 86 12.27 20.99 -14.92
C LYS A 86 13.28 19.86 -14.74
N LYS A 87 13.78 19.63 -13.51
CA LYS A 87 14.70 18.52 -13.21
C LYS A 87 13.99 17.17 -13.32
N ILE A 88 12.78 17.04 -12.76
CA ILE A 88 11.99 15.80 -12.79
C ILE A 88 11.52 15.47 -14.21
N ASN A 89 10.99 16.45 -14.95
CA ASN A 89 10.45 16.24 -16.29
C ASN A 89 11.51 15.79 -17.31
N ARG A 90 12.77 16.18 -17.13
CA ARG A 90 13.91 15.70 -17.93
C ARG A 90 14.20 14.20 -17.75
N LEU A 91 13.72 13.58 -16.67
CA LEU A 91 13.92 12.15 -16.42
C LEU A 91 12.91 11.28 -17.18
N LEU A 92 11.74 11.82 -17.52
CA LEU A 92 10.63 11.02 -18.03
C LEU A 92 10.75 10.80 -19.55
N PRO A 93 10.69 9.55 -20.05
CA PRO A 93 11.03 9.25 -21.45
C PRO A 93 10.03 9.71 -22.51
N GLY A 94 8.83 10.16 -22.14
CA GLY A 94 7.82 10.63 -23.09
C GLY A 94 6.39 10.25 -22.72
N SER A 95 5.51 10.25 -23.72
CA SER A 95 4.04 10.20 -23.57
C SER A 95 3.49 8.93 -22.93
N GLY A 96 4.24 7.82 -22.91
CA GLY A 96 3.86 6.59 -22.24
C GLY A 96 3.98 6.64 -20.70
N TYR A 97 4.48 7.75 -20.16
CA TYR A 97 4.72 7.97 -18.74
C TYR A 97 3.92 9.17 -18.24
N SER A 98 3.39 9.05 -17.02
CA SER A 98 2.88 10.18 -16.26
C SER A 98 3.35 10.05 -14.81
N ALA A 99 3.70 11.17 -14.19
CA ALA A 99 4.12 11.16 -12.81
C ALA A 99 3.74 12.44 -12.06
N THR A 100 3.73 12.32 -10.75
CA THR A 100 3.78 13.43 -9.81
C THR A 100 4.85 13.11 -8.76
N VAL A 101 5.64 14.12 -8.39
CA VAL A 101 6.70 14.00 -7.39
C VAL A 101 6.56 15.17 -6.43
N LEU A 102 6.51 14.88 -5.13
CA LEU A 102 6.44 15.88 -4.08
C LEU A 102 7.59 15.65 -3.10
N ASP A 103 8.54 16.58 -3.04
CA ASP A 103 9.54 16.64 -1.97
C ASP A 103 8.87 17.18 -0.70
N ILE A 104 8.83 16.35 0.34
CA ILE A 104 8.25 16.64 1.65
C ILE A 104 9.33 16.69 2.75
N SER A 105 10.60 16.81 2.36
CA SER A 105 11.73 16.85 3.32
C SER A 105 11.61 18.03 4.29
N ASN A 106 11.07 19.15 3.82
CA ASN A 106 10.76 20.32 4.63
C ASN A 106 9.28 20.72 4.41
N PRO A 107 8.38 20.50 5.40
CA PRO A 107 6.97 20.89 5.30
C PRO A 107 6.73 22.38 5.02
N ASP A 108 7.67 23.26 5.39
CA ASP A 108 7.54 24.71 5.14
C ASP A 108 8.03 25.13 3.75
N SER A 109 8.65 24.21 2.99
CA SER A 109 9.20 24.46 1.66
C SER A 109 9.08 23.20 0.80
N LEU A 110 7.83 22.83 0.51
CA LEU A 110 7.51 21.72 -0.38
C LEU A 110 7.91 22.04 -1.82
N LYS A 111 8.31 21.00 -2.57
CA LYS A 111 8.56 21.12 -4.01
C LYS A 111 7.76 20.09 -4.77
N TYR A 112 6.86 20.57 -5.62
CA TYR A 112 6.00 19.71 -6.42
C TYR A 112 6.43 19.76 -7.88
N ALA A 113 6.38 18.60 -8.54
CA ALA A 113 6.58 18.45 -9.96
C ALA A 113 5.48 17.56 -10.54
N SER A 114 4.96 17.96 -11.70
CA SER A 114 3.95 17.21 -12.42
C SER A 114 4.42 16.88 -13.84
N TYR A 115 4.05 15.69 -14.33
CA TYR A 115 4.25 15.30 -15.72
C TYR A 115 3.03 14.54 -16.20
N ARG A 116 2.21 15.16 -17.05
CA ARG A 116 0.98 14.55 -17.60
C ARG A 116 0.09 13.98 -16.48
N GLU A 117 0.03 14.68 -15.36
CA GLU A 117 -0.55 14.21 -14.09
C GLU A 117 -2.06 13.91 -14.14
N LYS A 118 -2.77 14.47 -15.14
CA LYS A 118 -4.22 14.29 -15.36
C LYS A 118 -4.55 13.17 -16.34
N VAL A 119 -3.55 12.50 -16.92
CA VAL A 119 -3.80 11.35 -17.81
C VAL A 119 -4.30 10.17 -16.99
N GLY A 120 -5.43 9.62 -17.39
CA GLY A 120 -6.06 8.47 -16.75
C GLY A 120 -5.48 7.14 -17.22
N TYR A 121 -5.25 6.24 -16.26
CA TYR A 121 -4.79 4.88 -16.47
C TYR A 121 -5.68 3.91 -15.70
N GLN A 122 -5.67 2.64 -16.08
CA GLN A 122 -6.23 1.61 -15.22
C GLN A 122 -5.31 1.39 -13.99
N PRO A 123 -5.74 1.68 -12.75
CA PRO A 123 -4.86 1.64 -11.57
C PRO A 123 -4.33 0.24 -11.23
N GLY A 124 -5.05 -0.82 -11.63
CA GLY A 124 -4.70 -2.19 -11.22
C GLY A 124 -4.66 -2.30 -9.69
N SER A 125 -3.68 -3.03 -9.14
CA SER A 125 -3.58 -3.23 -7.68
C SER A 125 -3.22 -1.99 -6.85
N VAL A 126 -2.86 -0.84 -7.45
CA VAL A 126 -2.83 0.44 -6.71
C VAL A 126 -4.24 0.78 -6.21
N GLY A 127 -5.27 0.36 -6.95
CA GLY A 127 -6.67 0.49 -6.57
C GLY A 127 -7.02 -0.07 -5.19
N LYS A 128 -6.28 -1.07 -4.69
CA LYS A 128 -6.54 -1.66 -3.36
C LYS A 128 -6.42 -0.65 -2.22
N ILE A 129 -5.76 0.48 -2.45
CA ILE A 129 -5.74 1.60 -1.50
C ILE A 129 -7.14 2.19 -1.28
N ALA A 130 -8.01 2.24 -2.31
CA ALA A 130 -9.40 2.65 -2.14
C ALA A 130 -10.20 1.63 -1.30
N VAL A 131 -9.87 0.34 -1.39
CA VAL A 131 -10.50 -0.71 -0.59
C VAL A 131 -10.10 -0.61 0.89
N ILE A 132 -8.82 -0.42 1.21
CA ILE A 132 -8.41 -0.22 2.60
C ILE A 132 -8.99 1.08 3.17
N ASN A 133 -9.07 2.15 2.37
CA ASN A 133 -9.75 3.39 2.77
C ASN A 133 -11.24 3.16 3.10
N ALA A 134 -11.93 2.35 2.30
CA ALA A 134 -13.33 1.97 2.57
C ALA A 134 -13.48 1.20 3.88
N LEU A 135 -12.60 0.21 4.14
CA LEU A 135 -12.59 -0.53 5.40
C LEU A 135 -12.44 0.42 6.60
N PHE A 136 -11.43 1.29 6.60
CA PHE A 136 -11.24 2.25 7.69
C PHE A 136 -12.37 3.27 7.79
N THR A 137 -12.97 3.67 6.68
CA THR A 137 -14.16 4.53 6.68
C THR A 137 -15.34 3.85 7.37
N GLN A 138 -15.57 2.55 7.15
CA GLN A 138 -16.64 1.82 7.83
C GLN A 138 -16.32 1.58 9.31
N LEU A 139 -15.07 1.26 9.65
CA LEU A 139 -14.64 1.14 11.05
C LEU A 139 -14.87 2.44 11.81
N GLN A 140 -14.54 3.60 11.22
CA GLN A 140 -14.87 4.90 11.81
C GLN A 140 -16.36 4.98 12.07
N LYS A 141 -17.21 4.72 11.07
CA LYS A 141 -18.67 4.86 11.22
C LYS A 141 -19.23 3.97 12.31
N LEU A 142 -18.71 2.74 12.45
CA LEU A 142 -19.12 1.80 13.50
C LEU A 142 -18.66 2.26 14.89
N TYR A 143 -17.45 2.79 14.99
CA TYR A 143 -16.84 3.18 16.26
C TYR A 143 -16.20 4.57 16.16
N PRO A 144 -17.00 5.65 16.08
CA PRO A 144 -16.48 6.97 15.76
C PRO A 144 -15.49 7.50 16.81
N ASN A 145 -15.68 7.11 18.07
CA ASN A 145 -14.94 7.66 19.20
C ASN A 145 -14.01 6.65 19.89
N SER A 146 -13.83 5.44 19.36
CA SER A 146 -12.95 4.44 19.96
C SER A 146 -12.05 3.81 18.91
N TRP A 147 -10.76 4.13 18.99
CA TRP A 147 -9.76 3.49 18.15
C TRP A 147 -9.58 2.03 18.54
N GLU A 148 -9.65 1.76 19.84
CA GLU A 148 -9.48 0.46 20.47
C GLU A 148 -10.58 -0.50 20.02
N ALA A 149 -11.83 -0.03 19.85
CA ALA A 149 -12.90 -0.84 19.28
C ALA A 149 -12.68 -1.13 17.79
N ARG A 150 -12.14 -0.16 17.02
CA ARG A 150 -11.83 -0.38 15.59
C ARG A 150 -10.73 -1.42 15.42
N THR A 151 -9.61 -1.27 16.12
CA THR A 151 -8.50 -2.23 16.05
C THR A 151 -8.87 -3.55 16.70
N GLY A 152 -9.63 -3.53 17.79
CA GLY A 152 -10.21 -4.73 18.39
C GLY A 152 -11.06 -5.52 17.40
N LEU A 153 -11.91 -4.86 16.62
CA LEU A 153 -12.67 -5.54 15.56
C LEU A 153 -11.74 -6.10 14.47
N LEU A 154 -10.72 -5.34 14.06
CA LEU A 154 -9.76 -5.80 13.05
C LEU A 154 -8.97 -7.05 13.48
N CYS A 155 -8.55 -7.12 14.75
CA CYS A 155 -7.82 -8.25 15.31
C CYS A 155 -8.71 -9.47 15.55
N ASN A 156 -9.94 -9.26 16.03
CA ASN A 156 -10.74 -10.34 16.60
C ASN A 156 -11.80 -10.91 15.63
N LYS A 157 -12.30 -10.12 14.67
CA LYS A 157 -13.26 -10.64 13.68
C LYS A 157 -12.52 -11.49 12.66
N HIS A 158 -12.75 -12.79 12.74
CA HIS A 158 -12.21 -13.77 11.80
C HIS A 158 -13.27 -14.12 10.77
N VAL A 159 -12.90 -14.07 9.49
CA VAL A 159 -13.82 -14.34 8.38
C VAL A 159 -13.17 -15.26 7.37
N SER A 160 -13.98 -16.12 6.77
CA SER A 160 -13.50 -17.06 5.78
C SER A 160 -13.36 -16.43 4.39
N ALA A 161 -12.49 -17.00 3.57
CA ALA A 161 -12.28 -16.59 2.18
C ALA A 161 -13.52 -16.88 1.31
N ARG A 162 -14.09 -18.08 1.48
CA ARG A 162 -15.10 -18.70 0.60
C ARG A 162 -14.74 -18.53 -0.86
N TYR A 163 -15.73 -18.39 -1.74
CA TYR A 163 -15.49 -18.13 -3.16
C TYR A 163 -14.87 -16.74 -3.41
N TRP A 164 -15.08 -15.74 -2.53
CA TRP A 164 -14.54 -14.38 -2.67
C TRP A 164 -13.02 -14.34 -2.76
N GLY A 165 -12.34 -15.14 -1.93
CA GLY A 165 -10.88 -15.20 -1.87
C GLY A 165 -10.22 -16.05 -2.96
N THR A 166 -10.99 -16.76 -3.79
CA THR A 166 -10.46 -17.70 -4.79
C THR A 166 -10.22 -17.05 -6.15
N GLY A 167 -9.49 -17.75 -7.04
CA GLY A 167 -9.25 -17.32 -8.42
C GLY A 167 -8.05 -16.39 -8.61
N ASP A 168 -7.30 -16.08 -7.55
CA ASP A 168 -6.05 -15.34 -7.66
C ASP A 168 -4.83 -16.26 -7.85
N HIS A 169 -3.83 -15.76 -8.57
CA HIS A 169 -2.59 -16.47 -8.82
C HIS A 169 -1.50 -16.15 -7.79
N HIS A 170 -1.60 -15.00 -7.10
CA HIS A 170 -0.65 -14.63 -6.05
C HIS A 170 -0.80 -15.53 -4.82
N THR A 171 0.33 -15.88 -4.22
CA THR A 171 0.36 -16.64 -2.96
C THR A 171 0.37 -15.72 -1.76
N ILE A 172 -0.28 -16.13 -0.67
CA ILE A 172 -0.22 -15.51 0.64
C ILE A 172 0.80 -16.22 1.55
N PRO A 173 1.49 -15.48 2.44
CA PRO A 173 2.26 -16.05 3.53
C PRO A 173 1.31 -16.49 4.65
N VAL A 174 1.35 -17.77 5.02
CA VAL A 174 0.56 -18.33 6.13
C VAL A 174 1.52 -18.88 7.15
N TYR A 175 1.50 -18.28 8.35
CA TYR A 175 2.39 -18.66 9.43
C TYR A 175 1.63 -19.48 10.47
N ASP A 176 2.09 -20.69 10.69
CA ASP A 176 1.64 -21.55 11.76
C ASP A 176 2.50 -21.28 13.00
N ILE A 177 1.91 -20.59 13.99
CA ILE A 177 2.62 -20.15 15.20
C ILE A 177 3.03 -21.35 16.06
N GLU A 178 2.17 -22.37 16.14
CA GLU A 178 2.36 -23.57 16.97
C GLU A 178 3.54 -24.41 16.45
N ASN A 179 3.61 -24.58 15.13
CA ASN A 179 4.64 -25.38 14.48
C ASN A 179 5.85 -24.55 13.99
N ASP A 180 5.90 -23.25 14.29
CA ASP A 180 6.92 -22.28 13.82
C ASP A 180 7.18 -22.35 12.30
N HIS A 181 6.13 -22.57 11.51
CA HIS A 181 6.27 -22.88 10.10
C HIS A 181 5.57 -21.87 9.19
N LEU A 182 6.35 -21.14 8.38
CA LEU A 182 5.86 -20.21 7.38
C LEU A 182 5.78 -20.88 6.01
N ARG A 183 4.57 -20.98 5.45
CA ARG A 183 4.35 -21.48 4.08
C ARG A 183 3.79 -20.39 3.18
N ARG A 184 4.15 -20.42 1.90
CA ARG A 184 3.51 -19.59 0.86
C ARG A 184 2.62 -20.46 0.01
N ARG A 185 1.33 -20.15 -0.07
CA ARG A 185 0.36 -20.88 -0.89
C ARG A 185 -0.73 -19.96 -1.42
N ARG A 186 -1.53 -20.43 -2.37
CA ARG A 186 -2.76 -19.72 -2.77
C ARG A 186 -3.78 -19.78 -1.64
N VAL A 187 -4.68 -18.79 -1.66
CA VAL A 187 -5.85 -18.75 -0.77
C VAL A 187 -6.73 -19.97 -1.09
N ALA A 188 -7.13 -20.69 -0.05
CA ALA A 188 -8.16 -21.73 -0.10
C ALA A 188 -9.48 -21.14 0.37
N SER A 189 -10.60 -21.66 -0.14
CA SER A 189 -11.93 -21.18 0.26
C SER A 189 -12.24 -21.37 1.75
N SER A 190 -11.59 -22.34 2.39
CA SER A 190 -11.70 -22.63 3.83
C SER A 190 -10.76 -21.79 4.70
N ASP A 191 -9.93 -20.93 4.11
CA ASP A 191 -9.04 -20.08 4.90
C ASP A 191 -9.86 -19.11 5.74
N VAL A 192 -9.52 -19.02 7.02
CA VAL A 192 -10.10 -18.08 7.98
C VAL A 192 -8.96 -17.27 8.57
N PHE A 193 -9.07 -15.95 8.45
CA PHE A 193 -8.10 -15.00 8.99
C PHE A 193 -8.82 -13.82 9.62
N SER A 194 -8.12 -13.10 10.50
CA SER A 194 -8.59 -11.81 11.01
C SER A 194 -8.74 -10.78 9.87
N LEU A 195 -9.51 -9.71 10.10
CA LEU A 195 -9.60 -8.63 9.11
C LEU A 195 -8.24 -7.97 8.86
N TYR A 196 -7.38 -7.87 9.89
CA TYR A 196 -6.02 -7.37 9.74
C TYR A 196 -5.18 -8.24 8.82
N GLU A 197 -5.22 -9.56 8.98
CA GLU A 197 -4.49 -10.48 8.11
C GLU A 197 -5.02 -10.45 6.67
N TRP A 198 -6.33 -10.31 6.46
CA TRP A 198 -6.88 -10.09 5.12
C TRP A 198 -6.42 -8.77 4.50
N ALA A 199 -6.41 -7.68 5.27
CA ALA A 199 -5.88 -6.38 4.83
C ALA A 199 -4.39 -6.46 4.52
N ASP A 200 -3.62 -7.17 5.34
CA ASP A 200 -2.21 -7.45 5.11
C ASP A 200 -2.00 -8.23 3.81
N HIS A 201 -2.66 -9.37 3.62
CA HIS A 201 -2.55 -10.17 2.40
C HIS A 201 -2.95 -9.38 1.14
N MET A 202 -3.97 -8.52 1.25
CA MET A 202 -4.38 -7.62 0.18
C MET A 202 -3.26 -6.64 -0.19
N LEU A 203 -2.61 -6.00 0.80
CA LEU A 203 -1.66 -4.93 0.54
C LEU A 203 -0.24 -5.46 0.30
N SER A 204 0.24 -6.35 1.18
CA SER A 204 1.65 -6.74 1.28
C SER A 204 2.13 -7.64 0.16
N VAL A 205 1.30 -8.60 -0.25
CA VAL A 205 1.56 -9.50 -1.38
C VAL A 205 0.63 -9.25 -2.55
N SER A 206 -0.16 -8.18 -2.46
CA SER A 206 -1.07 -7.77 -3.52
C SER A 206 -2.09 -8.84 -3.90
N ASN A 207 -2.56 -9.67 -2.96
CA ASN A 207 -3.51 -10.74 -3.27
C ASN A 207 -4.89 -10.18 -3.65
N ASN A 208 -5.41 -10.58 -4.80
CA ASN A 208 -6.70 -10.13 -5.33
C ASN A 208 -7.89 -10.76 -4.61
N GLY A 209 -7.75 -12.01 -4.17
CA GLY A 209 -8.75 -12.70 -3.37
C GLY A 209 -8.94 -12.02 -2.01
N ALA A 210 -7.85 -11.75 -1.31
CA ALA A 210 -7.85 -10.99 -0.06
C ALA A 210 -8.48 -9.61 -0.24
N ALA A 211 -8.20 -8.90 -1.33
CA ALA A 211 -8.85 -7.62 -1.62
C ALA A 211 -10.37 -7.74 -1.79
N SER A 212 -10.82 -8.85 -2.39
CA SER A 212 -12.24 -9.12 -2.58
C SER A 212 -12.92 -9.49 -1.25
N VAL A 213 -12.23 -10.18 -0.35
CA VAL A 213 -12.69 -10.44 1.02
C VAL A 213 -12.80 -9.13 1.80
N VAL A 214 -11.76 -8.29 1.80
CA VAL A 214 -11.81 -6.99 2.51
C VAL A 214 -12.94 -6.10 2.00
N TRP A 215 -13.16 -6.06 0.69
CA TRP A 215 -14.27 -5.29 0.12
C TRP A 215 -15.63 -5.88 0.48
N ARG A 216 -15.79 -7.22 0.47
CA ARG A 216 -16.99 -7.90 0.98
C ARG A 216 -17.28 -7.49 2.43
N GLU A 217 -16.26 -7.48 3.30
CA GLU A 217 -16.43 -7.09 4.70
C GLU A 217 -16.84 -5.62 4.84
N ALA A 218 -16.30 -4.71 4.03
CA ALA A 218 -16.74 -3.32 4.02
C ALA A 218 -18.22 -3.18 3.58
N VAL A 219 -18.70 -4.03 2.66
CA VAL A 219 -20.13 -4.10 2.27
C VAL A 219 -20.98 -4.57 3.44
N LEU A 220 -20.56 -5.63 4.14
CA LEU A 220 -21.27 -6.18 5.29
C LEU A 220 -21.30 -5.19 6.47
N MET A 221 -20.20 -4.48 6.74
CA MET A 221 -20.18 -3.41 7.74
C MET A 221 -21.20 -2.32 7.44
N ALA A 222 -21.30 -1.91 6.16
CA ALA A 222 -22.25 -0.89 5.74
C ALA A 222 -23.71 -1.36 5.83
N ALA A 223 -23.97 -2.62 5.50
CA ALA A 223 -25.32 -3.20 5.50
C ALA A 223 -25.83 -3.49 6.92
N PHE A 224 -24.97 -4.01 7.80
CA PHE A 224 -25.37 -4.49 9.13
C PHE A 224 -25.06 -3.50 10.26
N GLY A 225 -24.23 -2.48 10.03
CA GLY A 225 -23.89 -1.49 11.04
C GLY A 225 -23.37 -2.15 12.31
N HIS A 226 -23.90 -1.74 13.47
CA HIS A 226 -23.51 -2.29 14.77
C HIS A 226 -23.80 -3.79 14.95
N LYS A 227 -24.57 -4.45 14.07
CA LYS A 227 -24.76 -5.91 14.08
C LYS A 227 -23.62 -6.68 13.39
N TYR A 228 -22.79 -6.00 12.61
CA TYR A 228 -21.68 -6.64 11.87
C TYR A 228 -20.71 -7.46 12.75
N PRO A 229 -20.30 -7.00 13.94
CA PRO A 229 -19.39 -7.77 14.79
C PRO A 229 -19.89 -9.19 15.08
N ASP A 230 -21.20 -9.33 15.29
CA ASP A 230 -21.86 -10.59 15.64
C ASP A 230 -22.39 -11.36 14.42
N LEU A 231 -22.23 -10.80 13.21
CA LEU A 231 -22.74 -11.38 11.96
C LEU A 231 -22.13 -12.77 11.71
N THR A 232 -23.00 -13.76 11.48
CA THR A 232 -22.63 -15.13 11.13
C THR A 232 -22.33 -15.26 9.62
N GLU A 233 -21.65 -16.36 9.24
CA GLU A 233 -21.38 -16.62 7.82
C GLU A 233 -22.66 -16.94 7.04
N GLU A 234 -23.64 -17.58 7.70
CA GLU A 234 -24.96 -17.88 7.15
C GLU A 234 -25.76 -16.61 6.85
N GLU A 235 -25.86 -15.69 7.81
CA GLU A 235 -26.56 -14.40 7.63
C GLU A 235 -25.90 -13.56 6.53
N ALA A 236 -24.57 -13.56 6.46
CA ALA A 236 -23.83 -12.88 5.39
C ALA A 236 -24.16 -13.48 4.02
N GLU A 237 -24.22 -14.81 3.90
CA GLU A 237 -24.55 -15.49 2.64
C GLU A 237 -26.02 -15.26 2.24
N GLU A 238 -26.95 -15.30 3.19
CA GLU A 238 -28.35 -14.99 2.95
C GLU A 238 -28.51 -13.55 2.43
N TYR A 239 -27.84 -12.59 3.06
CA TYR A 239 -27.83 -11.21 2.58
C TYR A 239 -27.40 -11.08 1.12
N PHE A 240 -26.30 -11.73 0.71
CA PHE A 240 -25.86 -11.67 -0.69
C PHE A 240 -26.80 -12.40 -1.66
N LYS A 241 -27.50 -13.45 -1.23
CA LYS A 241 -28.46 -14.18 -2.07
C LYS A 241 -29.78 -13.44 -2.26
N GLU A 242 -30.31 -12.86 -1.19
CA GLU A 242 -31.63 -12.26 -1.17
C GLU A 242 -31.62 -10.78 -1.59
N THR A 243 -30.47 -10.10 -1.46
CA THR A 243 -30.35 -8.70 -1.88
C THR A 243 -30.19 -8.61 -3.41
N PRO A 244 -30.98 -7.78 -4.11
CA PRO A 244 -30.84 -7.58 -5.54
C PRO A 244 -29.41 -7.21 -5.94
N ARG A 245 -28.88 -7.88 -6.96
CA ARG A 245 -27.51 -7.70 -7.46
C ARG A 245 -27.16 -6.26 -7.79
N ASP A 246 -28.09 -5.50 -8.35
CA ASP A 246 -27.86 -4.09 -8.70
C ASP A 246 -27.72 -3.23 -7.44
N SER A 247 -28.53 -3.47 -6.40
CA SER A 247 -28.41 -2.80 -5.11
C SER A 247 -27.08 -3.12 -4.41
N LEU A 248 -26.65 -4.38 -4.44
CA LEU A 248 -25.33 -4.77 -3.93
C LEU A 248 -24.20 -4.11 -4.72
N THR A 249 -24.34 -4.00 -6.04
CA THR A 249 -23.36 -3.34 -6.92
C THR A 249 -23.23 -1.86 -6.58
N ASP A 250 -24.35 -1.17 -6.44
CA ASP A 250 -24.37 0.27 -6.13
C ASP A 250 -23.80 0.55 -4.74
N LEU A 251 -24.13 -0.27 -3.75
CA LEU A 251 -23.55 -0.19 -2.42
C LEU A 251 -22.03 -0.44 -2.49
N ALA A 252 -21.59 -1.54 -3.09
CA ALA A 252 -20.16 -1.88 -3.11
C ALA A 252 -19.31 -0.83 -3.83
N ILE A 253 -19.79 -0.30 -4.96
CA ILE A 253 -19.07 0.71 -5.74
C ILE A 253 -19.07 2.07 -5.04
N SER A 254 -20.18 2.48 -4.42
CA SER A 254 -20.19 3.73 -3.64
C SER A 254 -19.26 3.65 -2.44
N LEU A 255 -19.18 2.52 -1.75
CA LEU A 255 -18.35 2.35 -0.54
C LEU A 255 -16.86 2.64 -0.76
N VAL A 256 -16.31 2.27 -1.93
CA VAL A 256 -14.89 2.50 -2.24
C VAL A 256 -14.61 3.84 -2.89
N ASN A 257 -15.63 4.48 -3.49
CA ASN A 257 -15.44 5.71 -4.25
C ASN A 257 -15.89 6.97 -3.48
N GLU A 258 -16.97 6.92 -2.71
CA GLU A 258 -17.47 8.06 -1.91
C GLU A 258 -16.43 8.63 -0.93
N PRO A 259 -15.65 7.81 -0.21
CA PRO A 259 -14.56 8.32 0.62
C PRO A 259 -13.52 9.13 -0.17
N LEU A 260 -13.28 8.80 -1.44
CA LEU A 260 -12.38 9.57 -2.31
C LEU A 260 -13.00 10.91 -2.70
N ARG A 261 -14.31 10.96 -2.98
CA ARG A 261 -15.02 12.22 -3.32
C ARG A 261 -14.92 13.21 -2.15
N LYS A 262 -15.08 12.73 -0.91
CA LYS A 262 -14.95 13.53 0.32
C LYS A 262 -13.57 14.15 0.50
N LEU A 263 -12.53 13.51 -0.06
CA LEU A 263 -11.16 14.01 -0.08
C LEU A 263 -10.89 14.98 -1.25
N GLY A 264 -11.92 15.39 -2.01
CA GLY A 264 -11.77 16.29 -3.16
C GLY A 264 -11.03 15.66 -4.36
N ILE A 265 -10.92 14.33 -4.39
CA ILE A 265 -10.45 13.58 -5.56
C ILE A 265 -11.68 13.40 -6.45
N THR A 266 -11.65 13.72 -7.74
CA THR A 266 -12.81 13.64 -8.69
C THR A 266 -12.94 12.27 -9.36
N GLU A 267 -14.08 11.96 -10.00
CA GLU A 267 -14.35 10.60 -10.49
C GLU A 267 -13.36 10.21 -11.58
N ASP A 268 -12.98 11.17 -12.42
CA ASP A 268 -11.99 11.00 -13.48
C ASP A 268 -10.55 11.04 -12.97
N GLU A 269 -10.33 11.51 -11.74
CA GLU A 269 -9.03 11.43 -11.09
C GLU A 269 -8.77 10.04 -10.51
N TRP A 270 -9.75 9.43 -9.85
CA TRP A 270 -9.64 8.08 -9.32
C TRP A 270 -11.01 7.45 -9.01
N ARG A 271 -11.29 6.29 -9.64
CA ARG A 271 -12.42 5.43 -9.27
C ARG A 271 -12.11 3.95 -9.44
N LEU A 272 -12.80 3.10 -8.68
CA LEU A 272 -12.86 1.66 -8.88
C LEU A 272 -14.25 1.22 -9.32
N GLY A 273 -14.30 0.38 -10.37
CA GLY A 273 -15.56 -0.09 -10.95
C GLY A 273 -15.79 -1.59 -10.88
N SER A 274 -14.87 -2.36 -10.31
CA SER A 274 -14.96 -3.82 -10.22
C SER A 274 -14.12 -4.36 -9.09
N PHE A 275 -14.52 -5.51 -8.56
CA PHE A 275 -13.70 -6.35 -7.68
C PHE A 275 -12.43 -6.84 -8.39
N PHE A 276 -11.49 -7.35 -7.60
CA PHE A 276 -10.19 -7.83 -8.10
C PHE A 276 -10.20 -9.29 -8.56
N THR A 277 -11.25 -10.04 -8.24
CA THR A 277 -11.50 -11.40 -8.74
C THR A 277 -12.85 -11.46 -9.46
N SER A 278 -13.05 -12.46 -10.31
CA SER A 278 -14.34 -12.67 -10.99
C SER A 278 -15.37 -13.39 -10.12
N ALA A 279 -14.96 -14.00 -9.00
CA ALA A 279 -15.85 -14.80 -8.16
C ALA A 279 -16.96 -13.97 -7.50
N SER A 280 -16.67 -12.71 -7.17
CA SER A 280 -17.64 -11.73 -6.67
C SER A 280 -18.76 -11.43 -7.67
N ASN A 281 -18.50 -11.60 -8.98
CA ASN A 281 -19.42 -11.18 -10.04
C ASN A 281 -20.77 -11.91 -10.02
N ARG A 282 -20.85 -13.04 -9.30
CA ARG A 282 -22.10 -13.75 -9.04
C ARG A 282 -23.11 -12.86 -8.29
N TYR A 283 -22.65 -12.08 -7.31
CA TYR A 283 -23.53 -11.30 -6.42
C TYR A 283 -23.36 -9.79 -6.60
N ILE A 284 -22.18 -9.32 -7.01
CA ILE A 284 -21.85 -7.91 -7.16
C ILE A 284 -21.28 -7.68 -8.54
N GLY A 285 -21.95 -6.88 -9.37
CA GLY A 285 -21.52 -6.54 -10.72
C GLY A 285 -20.40 -5.49 -10.79
N ASN A 286 -20.11 -5.06 -12.02
CA ASN A 286 -19.16 -3.98 -12.31
C ASN A 286 -19.93 -2.72 -12.71
N LYS A 287 -19.47 -1.54 -12.30
CA LYS A 287 -20.10 -0.25 -12.64
C LYS A 287 -19.06 0.86 -12.78
N GLY A 288 -19.17 1.72 -13.80
CA GLY A 288 -18.34 2.93 -13.95
C GLY A 288 -16.89 2.73 -14.42
N GLY A 289 -16.39 1.49 -14.47
CA GLY A 289 -14.99 1.17 -14.81
C GLY A 289 -14.00 1.66 -13.75
N SER A 290 -12.71 1.40 -13.93
CA SER A 290 -11.68 1.90 -13.01
C SER A 290 -10.68 2.79 -13.72
N ILE A 291 -10.39 3.93 -13.10
CA ILE A 291 -9.42 4.92 -13.59
C ILE A 291 -8.59 5.44 -12.42
N GLY A 292 -7.37 5.87 -12.69
CA GLY A 292 -6.50 6.53 -11.75
C GLY A 292 -5.55 7.45 -12.51
N THR A 293 -5.32 8.63 -11.95
CA THR A 293 -4.39 9.64 -12.44
C THR A 293 -3.29 9.85 -11.41
N PRO A 294 -2.06 10.21 -11.80
CA PRO A 294 -1.03 10.60 -10.84
C PRO A 294 -1.47 11.72 -9.88
N LEU A 295 -2.26 12.69 -10.36
CA LEU A 295 -2.81 13.77 -9.53
C LEU A 295 -3.77 13.22 -8.45
N GLY A 296 -4.75 12.40 -8.83
CA GLY A 296 -5.72 11.83 -7.90
C GLY A 296 -5.07 10.96 -6.82
N LEU A 297 -4.06 10.18 -7.20
CA LEU A 297 -3.28 9.37 -6.26
C LEU A 297 -2.40 10.25 -5.35
N MET A 298 -1.81 11.33 -5.88
CA MET A 298 -1.02 12.28 -5.08
C MET A 298 -1.88 13.01 -4.05
N LYS A 299 -3.06 13.50 -4.43
CA LYS A 299 -4.03 14.11 -3.51
C LYS A 299 -4.36 13.20 -2.33
N TYR A 300 -4.50 11.89 -2.58
CA TYR A 300 -4.73 10.92 -1.52
C TYR A 300 -3.52 10.78 -0.59
N LEU A 301 -2.31 10.63 -1.14
CA LEU A 301 -1.11 10.43 -0.32
C LEU A 301 -0.73 11.67 0.49
N VAL A 302 -0.93 12.87 -0.06
CA VAL A 302 -0.79 14.12 0.71
C VAL A 302 -1.76 14.14 1.88
N GLN A 303 -3.03 13.84 1.64
CA GLN A 303 -4.03 13.80 2.71
C GLN A 303 -3.80 12.66 3.72
N LEU A 304 -3.20 11.55 3.29
CA LEU A 304 -2.73 10.50 4.19
C LEU A 304 -1.65 11.06 5.13
N GLU A 305 -0.63 11.73 4.59
CA GLU A 305 0.44 12.37 5.39
C GLU A 305 -0.04 13.55 6.24
N GLN A 306 -1.16 14.19 5.89
CA GLN A 306 -1.83 15.23 6.70
C GLN A 306 -2.69 14.64 7.83
N GLY A 307 -2.96 13.33 7.83
CA GLY A 307 -3.87 12.71 8.78
C GLY A 307 -5.36 12.93 8.49
N ASN A 308 -5.70 13.18 7.22
CA ASN A 308 -7.04 13.52 6.76
C ASN A 308 -7.77 12.34 6.09
N VAL A 309 -7.09 11.23 5.82
CA VAL A 309 -7.74 10.01 5.31
C VAL A 309 -8.51 9.35 6.46
N VAL A 310 -9.83 9.49 6.44
CA VAL A 310 -10.78 9.07 7.50
C VAL A 310 -10.59 9.88 8.79
N ASP A 311 -9.46 9.71 9.45
CA ASP A 311 -8.93 10.49 10.56
C ASP A 311 -7.45 10.18 10.77
N GLU A 312 -6.81 10.85 11.73
CA GLU A 312 -5.36 10.79 11.93
C GLU A 312 -4.86 9.38 12.30
N LYS A 313 -5.57 8.69 13.19
CA LYS A 313 -5.20 7.32 13.62
C LYS A 313 -5.36 6.34 12.45
N SER A 314 -6.45 6.45 11.69
CA SER A 314 -6.69 5.62 10.51
C SER A 314 -5.67 5.88 9.41
N SER A 315 -5.30 7.15 9.18
CA SER A 315 -4.26 7.54 8.22
C SER A 315 -2.90 6.93 8.58
N LEU A 316 -2.51 7.01 9.84
CA LEU A 316 -1.26 6.42 10.33
C LEU A 316 -1.25 4.91 10.15
N GLU A 317 -2.37 4.24 10.43
CA GLU A 317 -2.48 2.80 10.31
C GLU A 317 -2.47 2.31 8.86
N ILE A 318 -3.15 3.03 7.95
CA ILE A 318 -3.06 2.77 6.51
C ILE A 318 -1.62 2.94 6.02
N LYS A 319 -0.90 3.97 6.50
CA LYS A 319 0.52 4.17 6.19
C LYS A 319 1.36 2.98 6.68
N ARG A 320 1.16 2.50 7.91
CA ARG A 320 1.83 1.31 8.46
C ARG A 320 1.56 0.07 7.61
N LEU A 321 0.31 -0.17 7.20
CA LEU A 321 -0.04 -1.29 6.31
C LEU A 321 0.66 -1.21 4.95
N LEU A 322 0.86 -0.01 4.38
CA LEU A 322 1.61 0.19 3.14
C LEU A 322 3.12 -0.04 3.30
N TYR A 323 3.65 0.16 4.50
CA TYR A 323 5.04 -0.14 4.84
C TYR A 323 5.31 -1.65 4.91
N MET A 324 4.34 -2.43 5.40
CA MET A 324 4.48 -3.86 5.65
C MET A 324 4.55 -4.75 4.39
N THR A 325 4.84 -4.17 3.22
CA THR A 325 4.86 -4.88 1.94
C THR A 325 5.99 -5.90 1.85
N ASP A 326 5.63 -7.17 1.56
CA ASP A 326 6.52 -8.34 1.70
C ASP A 326 7.79 -8.28 0.84
N ARG A 327 7.70 -7.73 -0.37
CA ARG A 327 8.85 -7.59 -1.28
C ARG A 327 8.86 -6.24 -1.96
N ARG A 328 10.03 -5.60 -1.96
CA ARG A 328 10.28 -4.42 -2.78
C ARG A 328 10.35 -4.80 -4.25
N ILE A 329 9.45 -4.22 -5.05
CA ILE A 329 9.33 -4.48 -6.48
C ILE A 329 9.23 -3.17 -7.26
N ARG A 330 9.61 -3.20 -8.55
CA ARG A 330 9.46 -2.07 -9.49
C ARG A 330 10.15 -0.82 -8.93
N TYR A 331 9.42 0.27 -8.69
CA TYR A 331 9.99 1.49 -8.09
C TYR A 331 10.73 1.21 -6.79
N ALA A 332 10.11 0.47 -5.86
CA ALA A 332 10.68 0.18 -4.55
C ALA A 332 11.92 -0.74 -4.62
N ALA A 333 12.16 -1.43 -5.75
CA ALA A 333 13.30 -2.33 -5.91
C ALA A 333 14.63 -1.60 -6.20
N SER A 334 14.61 -0.28 -6.34
CA SER A 334 15.85 0.48 -6.52
C SER A 334 16.76 0.35 -5.30
N ARG A 335 18.03 -0.01 -5.54
CA ARG A 335 19.06 -0.10 -4.51
C ARG A 335 19.34 1.24 -3.81
N LYS A 336 19.00 2.37 -4.44
CA LYS A 336 19.07 3.69 -3.82
C LYS A 336 18.17 3.80 -2.59
N LEU A 337 17.12 2.98 -2.54
CA LEU A 337 16.15 2.99 -1.47
C LEU A 337 16.49 1.97 -0.38
N ASP A 338 17.55 1.16 -0.49
CA ASP A 338 17.83 0.05 0.43
C ASP A 338 17.87 0.49 1.90
N SER A 339 18.36 1.70 2.19
CA SER A 339 18.37 2.31 3.52
C SER A 339 17.12 3.12 3.88
N ALA A 340 16.27 3.44 2.91
CA ALA A 340 15.07 4.25 3.11
C ALA A 340 13.89 3.40 3.59
N ALA A 341 13.05 3.98 4.45
CA ALA A 341 11.71 3.46 4.68
C ALA A 341 10.82 3.77 3.48
N VAL A 342 10.06 2.76 3.05
CA VAL A 342 9.31 2.78 1.79
C VAL A 342 7.90 2.28 2.03
N TYR A 343 6.92 3.17 1.88
CA TYR A 343 5.49 2.91 2.04
C TYR A 343 4.88 2.91 0.66
N PHE A 344 4.46 1.75 0.13
CA PHE A 344 4.17 1.70 -1.30
C PHE A 344 3.10 0.69 -1.69
N LYS A 345 2.52 0.92 -2.86
CA LYS A 345 1.72 -0.06 -3.57
C LYS A 345 2.08 -0.03 -5.04
N SER A 346 2.10 -1.20 -5.66
CA SER A 346 2.22 -1.32 -7.10
C SER A 346 1.05 -2.09 -7.70
N GLY A 347 0.76 -1.78 -8.97
CA GLY A 347 -0.30 -2.39 -9.76
C GLY A 347 0.14 -2.55 -11.22
N SER A 348 -0.36 -3.58 -11.88
CA SER A 348 -0.10 -3.82 -13.30
C SER A 348 -1.30 -4.47 -13.95
N LEU A 349 -1.53 -4.15 -15.21
CA LEU A 349 -2.53 -4.81 -16.05
C LEU A 349 -2.07 -4.72 -17.51
N TYR A 350 -1.99 -5.86 -18.18
CA TYR A 350 -1.56 -5.92 -19.59
C TYR A 350 -2.53 -6.76 -20.40
N LYS A 351 -2.56 -6.53 -21.72
CA LYS A 351 -3.30 -7.38 -22.67
C LYS A 351 -2.46 -7.60 -23.92
N CYS A 352 -2.42 -8.86 -24.31
CA CYS A 352 -1.80 -9.33 -25.53
C CYS A 352 -2.87 -9.62 -26.58
N ASP A 353 -2.70 -9.06 -27.77
CA ASP A 353 -3.24 -9.52 -29.03
C ASP A 353 -2.16 -10.34 -29.73
N ARG A 354 -2.23 -11.66 -29.57
CA ARG A 354 -1.22 -12.58 -30.11
C ARG A 354 -1.35 -12.82 -31.61
N VAL A 355 -2.40 -12.29 -32.24
CA VAL A 355 -2.50 -12.29 -33.70
C VAL A 355 -1.56 -11.23 -34.27
N LYS A 356 -1.48 -10.06 -33.63
CA LYS A 356 -0.58 -8.97 -34.04
C LYS A 356 0.86 -9.16 -33.58
N ASP A 357 1.06 -9.75 -32.41
CA ASP A 357 2.38 -10.06 -31.86
C ASP A 357 2.36 -11.43 -31.16
N PRO A 358 2.73 -12.50 -31.89
CA PRO A 358 2.77 -13.86 -31.34
C PRO A 358 3.65 -13.99 -30.09
N ASP A 359 4.66 -13.13 -29.93
CA ASP A 359 5.66 -13.17 -28.86
C ASP A 359 5.28 -12.31 -27.65
N CYS A 360 4.07 -11.73 -27.63
CA CYS A 360 3.63 -10.87 -26.53
C CYS A 360 3.69 -11.57 -25.16
N ALA A 361 4.47 -10.98 -24.26
CA ALA A 361 4.84 -11.55 -22.97
C ALA A 361 4.13 -10.88 -21.78
N GLN A 362 4.24 -11.50 -20.60
CA GLN A 362 3.69 -10.91 -19.37
C GLN A 362 4.33 -9.56 -19.08
N TYR A 363 3.49 -8.59 -18.70
CA TYR A 363 3.90 -7.19 -18.44
C TYR A 363 4.51 -6.48 -19.65
N ALA A 364 4.30 -7.00 -20.86
CA ALA A 364 4.76 -6.42 -22.12
C ALA A 364 3.60 -6.40 -23.14
N GLY A 365 2.39 -6.05 -22.69
CA GLY A 365 1.20 -6.05 -23.54
C GLY A 365 1.31 -5.14 -24.76
N ASN A 366 0.70 -5.54 -25.87
CA ASN A 366 0.67 -4.80 -27.14
C ASN A 366 -0.67 -4.08 -27.41
N VAL A 367 -1.70 -4.32 -26.59
CA VAL A 367 -2.97 -3.57 -26.61
C VAL A 367 -2.97 -2.47 -25.55
N TYR A 368 -2.61 -2.86 -24.33
CA TYR A 368 -2.30 -1.97 -23.23
C TYR A 368 -1.31 -2.67 -22.29
N ASN A 369 -0.51 -1.89 -21.58
CA ASN A 369 0.49 -2.38 -20.66
C ASN A 369 0.70 -1.43 -19.48
N TYR A 370 -0.30 -1.40 -18.60
CA TYR A 370 -0.31 -0.55 -17.42
C TYR A 370 0.67 -1.05 -16.37
N MET A 371 1.54 -0.16 -15.90
CA MET A 371 2.45 -0.38 -14.78
C MET A 371 2.40 0.86 -13.89
N ASN A 372 2.01 0.67 -12.62
CA ASN A 372 1.74 1.76 -11.69
C ASN A 372 2.49 1.54 -10.37
N SER A 373 3.03 2.62 -9.81
CA SER A 373 3.68 2.66 -8.51
C SER A 373 3.26 3.92 -7.77
N VAL A 374 2.81 3.77 -6.54
CA VAL A 374 2.66 4.86 -5.58
C VAL A 374 3.55 4.58 -4.40
N ILE A 375 4.29 5.59 -3.94
CA ILE A 375 5.33 5.39 -2.94
C ILE A 375 5.57 6.67 -2.14
N ILE A 376 5.75 6.52 -0.83
CA ILE A 376 6.37 7.50 0.05
C ILE A 376 7.74 6.93 0.44
N VAL A 377 8.77 7.75 0.34
CA VAL A 377 10.15 7.41 0.68
C VAL A 377 10.61 8.29 1.82
N GLU A 378 11.23 7.69 2.84
CA GLU A 378 11.84 8.40 3.96
C GLU A 378 13.25 7.87 4.18
N HIS A 379 14.25 8.68 3.81
CA HIS A 379 15.66 8.37 4.04
C HIS A 379 16.10 8.69 5.47
N PRO A 380 17.15 8.01 5.99
CA PRO A 380 17.73 8.32 7.29
C PRO A 380 18.29 9.75 7.42
N ASN A 381 18.70 10.38 6.32
CA ASN A 381 19.20 11.76 6.28
C ASN A 381 18.08 12.82 6.17
N ASN A 382 16.86 12.46 6.60
CA ASN A 382 15.67 13.31 6.59
C ASN A 382 15.18 13.77 5.19
N LYS A 383 15.71 13.18 4.10
CA LYS A 383 15.13 13.35 2.77
C LYS A 383 13.87 12.51 2.62
N LYS A 384 12.76 13.14 2.25
CA LYS A 384 11.45 12.49 2.19
C LYS A 384 10.69 12.96 0.97
N TYR A 385 10.03 12.05 0.27
CA TYR A 385 9.27 12.42 -0.90
C TYR A 385 8.16 11.41 -1.22
N ILE A 386 7.18 11.87 -1.99
CA ILE A 386 6.06 11.07 -2.50
C ILE A 386 6.15 11.01 -4.02
N VAL A 387 5.93 9.83 -4.61
CA VAL A 387 5.84 9.66 -6.07
C VAL A 387 4.61 8.86 -6.43
N CYS A 388 3.84 9.36 -7.41
CA CYS A 388 2.88 8.55 -8.15
C CYS A 388 3.37 8.43 -9.59
N LEU A 389 3.76 7.22 -10.00
CA LEU A 389 4.25 6.93 -11.35
C LEU A 389 3.32 5.93 -12.03
N MET A 390 2.72 6.34 -13.15
CA MET A 390 1.82 5.52 -13.95
C MET A 390 2.31 5.47 -15.39
N THR A 391 2.32 4.29 -15.99
CA THR A 391 2.82 4.12 -17.35
C THR A 391 1.93 3.20 -18.16
N ASN A 392 1.91 3.43 -19.47
CA ASN A 392 1.34 2.54 -20.48
C ASN A 392 2.32 2.47 -21.65
N VAL A 393 3.34 1.61 -21.50
CA VAL A 393 4.40 1.44 -22.51
C VAL A 393 4.24 0.05 -23.12
N LEU A 394 3.78 0.00 -24.36
CA LEU A 394 3.52 -1.25 -25.05
C LEU A 394 4.81 -2.04 -25.31
N ASN A 395 4.69 -3.36 -25.41
CA ASN A 395 5.75 -4.29 -25.81
C ASN A 395 7.02 -4.25 -24.93
N LYS A 396 6.93 -3.65 -23.73
CA LYS A 396 8.08 -3.50 -22.82
C LYS A 396 7.69 -3.76 -21.38
N ASN A 397 8.47 -4.59 -20.69
CA ASN A 397 8.33 -4.74 -19.25
C ASN A 397 8.82 -3.48 -18.52
N SER A 398 7.87 -2.61 -18.14
CA SER A 398 8.14 -1.34 -17.46
C SER A 398 8.59 -1.48 -16.00
N ALA A 399 8.66 -2.69 -15.44
CA ALA A 399 9.13 -2.87 -14.06
C ALA A 399 10.56 -2.34 -13.86
N GLY A 400 11.46 -2.63 -14.81
CA GLY A 400 12.83 -2.10 -14.80
C GLY A 400 12.89 -0.59 -15.05
N ALA A 401 11.96 -0.06 -15.86
CA ALA A 401 11.86 1.39 -16.09
C ALA A 401 11.44 2.14 -14.82
N HIS A 402 10.47 1.61 -14.07
CA HIS A 402 10.09 2.18 -12.76
C HIS A 402 11.24 2.15 -11.77
N MET A 403 12.00 1.05 -11.71
CA MET A 403 13.18 0.93 -10.85
C MET A 403 14.28 1.94 -11.23
N TYR A 404 14.53 2.12 -12.54
CA TYR A 404 15.51 3.09 -13.02
C TYR A 404 15.08 4.53 -12.71
N LEU A 405 13.82 4.87 -12.98
CA LEU A 405 13.26 6.17 -12.65
C LEU A 405 13.32 6.45 -11.15
N ALA A 406 13.09 5.44 -10.32
CA ALA A 406 13.25 5.58 -8.87
C ALA A 406 14.65 6.05 -8.49
N SER A 407 15.70 5.43 -9.04
CA SER A 407 17.08 5.86 -8.78
C SER A 407 17.33 7.29 -9.24
N ARG A 408 16.81 7.66 -10.42
CA ARG A 408 17.05 8.99 -11.01
C ARG A 408 16.28 10.10 -10.29
N ILE A 409 15.06 9.84 -9.86
CA ILE A 409 14.26 10.77 -9.04
C ILE A 409 14.91 10.92 -7.67
N ASP A 410 15.37 9.81 -7.07
CA ASP A 410 16.11 9.83 -5.81
C ASP A 410 17.36 10.71 -5.90
N ASP A 411 18.16 10.59 -6.97
CA ASP A 411 19.36 11.41 -7.18
C ASP A 411 19.05 12.92 -7.28
N VAL A 412 17.84 13.32 -7.67
CA VAL A 412 17.42 14.74 -7.72
C VAL A 412 17.09 15.29 -6.34
N ILE A 413 16.51 14.48 -5.46
CA ILE A 413 15.99 14.90 -4.14
C ILE A 413 17.03 14.65 -3.04
N ASN A 414 17.68 13.49 -3.09
CA ASN A 414 18.65 12.97 -2.16
C ASN A 414 20.07 13.11 -2.71
N THR A 415 20.45 14.35 -3.02
CA THR A 415 21.81 14.66 -3.47
C THR A 415 22.81 14.27 -2.39
N LYS A 416 23.85 13.53 -2.77
CA LYS A 416 25.01 13.34 -1.89
C LYS A 416 25.69 14.70 -1.74
N GLU A 417 25.78 15.19 -0.51
CA GLU A 417 26.60 16.36 -0.16
C GLU A 417 28.07 16.12 -0.47
#